data_AF-A0A9E2EWA8-F1
#
_entry.id   AF-A0A9E2EWA8-F1
#
_cell.length_a   1.000
_cell.length_b   1.000
_cell.length_c   1.000
_cell.angle_alpha   90.00
_cell.angle_beta   90.00
_cell.angle_gamma   90.00
#
_symmetry.space_group_name_H-M   'P 1'
#
loop_
_entity.id
_entity.type
_entity.pdbx_description
1 polymer ?
#
loop_
_entity_poly.entity_id
_entity_poly.type
_entity_poly.pdbx_seq_one_letter_code
_entity_poly.pdbx_strand_id
1 'polypeptide(L)' 'MSTYKKPFVIAEIGCNHKGDMAIAKELIKVAKIFCNVDAVKFQKRNNKELLTREQYNMPHPNP' A
#
# COMPACT_ATOMS: atom_id res chain seq x y z
N MET A 1 1.32 -22.39 -30.70
CA MET A 1 2.11 -22.34 -29.46
C MET A 1 1.69 -21.10 -28.69
N SER A 2 1.27 -21.24 -27.43
CA SER A 2 0.99 -20.08 -26.58
C SER A 2 2.31 -19.44 -26.17
N THR A 3 2.52 -18.16 -26.50
CA THR A 3 3.68 -17.39 -26.06
C THR A 3 3.48 -16.99 -24.61
N TYR A 4 4.27 -17.58 -23.71
CA TYR A 4 4.29 -17.15 -22.31
C TYR A 4 4.77 -15.70 -22.21
N LYS A 5 3.94 -14.84 -21.59
CA LYS A 5 4.35 -13.51 -21.14
C LYS A 5 4.51 -13.54 -19.63
N LYS A 6 5.70 -13.18 -19.15
CA LYS A 6 5.97 -13.04 -17.72
C LYS A 6 4.99 -12.03 -17.11
N PRO A 7 4.27 -12.37 -16.03
CA PRO A 7 3.42 -11.41 -15.31
C PRO A 7 4.24 -10.27 -14.73
N PHE A 8 3.63 -9.08 -14.67
CA PHE A 8 4.17 -7.94 -13.94
C PHE A 8 3.66 -7.98 -12.50
N VAL A 9 4.56 -8.12 -11.54
CA VAL A 9 4.21 -8.32 -10.13
C VAL A 9 4.31 -7.00 -9.38
N ILE A 10 3.21 -6.63 -8.73
CA ILE A 10 3.10 -5.41 -7.91
C ILE A 10 2.90 -5.81 -6.45
N ALA A 11 3.80 -5.40 -5.56
CA ALA A 11 3.58 -5.51 -4.12
C ALA A 11 2.69 -4.35 -3.63
N GLU A 12 1.48 -4.66 -3.17
CA GLU A 12 0.59 -3.66 -2.56
C GLU A 12 0.99 -3.38 -1.11
N ILE A 13 1.73 -2.29 -0.90
CA ILE A 13 2.10 -1.80 0.45
C ILE A 13 0.90 -1.10 1.08
N GLY A 14 0.06 -0.43 0.28
CA GLY A 14 -1.15 0.23 0.76
C GLY A 14 -0.86 1.28 1.84
N CYS A 15 -1.46 1.13 3.01
CA CYS A 15 -1.24 1.99 4.19
C CYS A 15 -0.50 1.26 5.34
N ASN A 16 0.16 0.13 5.05
CA ASN A 16 0.84 -0.70 6.08
C ASN A 16 2.04 0.00 6.74
N HIS A 17 2.49 1.12 6.18
CA HIS A 17 3.52 1.98 6.77
C HIS A 17 3.01 2.84 7.94
N LYS A 18 1.70 2.87 8.22
CA LYS A 18 1.08 3.53 9.39
C LYS A 18 1.46 5.01 9.56
N GLY A 19 1.73 5.71 8.45
CA GLY A 19 2.19 7.11 8.46
C GLY A 19 3.69 7.31 8.74
N ASP A 20 4.44 6.24 9.00
CA ASP A 20 5.88 6.29 9.22
C ASP A 20 6.66 6.08 7.90
N MET A 21 7.49 7.07 7.56
CA MET A 21 8.31 7.04 6.35
C MET A 21 9.50 6.08 6.42
N ALA A 22 10.01 5.77 7.61
CA ALA A 22 11.06 4.77 7.78
C ALA A 22 10.51 3.38 7.45
N ILE A 23 9.34 3.03 8.00
CA ILE A 23 8.64 1.78 7.68
C ILE A 23 8.30 1.70 6.19
N ALA A 24 7.82 2.79 5.58
CA ALA A 24 7.55 2.82 4.14
C ALA A 24 8.79 2.47 3.31
N LYS A 25 9.97 3.04 3.64
CA LYS A 25 11.23 2.75 2.94
C LYS A 25 11.71 1.32 3.18
N GLU A 26 11.52 0.80 4.39
CA GLU A 26 11.85 -0.59 4.73
C GLU A 26 11.01 -1.57 3.92
N LEU A 27 9.69 -1.36 3.82
CA LEU A 27 8.79 -2.20 3.03
C LEU A 27 9.17 -2.24 1.55
N ILE A 28 9.63 -1.11 0.98
CA ILE A 28 10.16 -1.06 -0.39
C ILE A 28 11.41 -1.94 -0.53
N LYS A 29 12.36 -1.82 0.41
CA LYS A 29 13.59 -2.62 0.40
C LYS A 29 13.28 -4.12 0.52
N VAL A 30 12.40 -4.50 1.44
CA VAL A 30 12.00 -5.89 1.65
C VAL A 30 11.34 -6.46 0.39
N ALA A 31 10.39 -5.75 -0.21
CA ALA A 31 9.73 -6.17 -1.44
C ALA A 31 10.72 -6.38 -2.60
N LYS A 32 11.74 -5.51 -2.71
CA LYS A 32 12.77 -5.65 -3.74
C LYS A 32 13.75 -6.80 -3.45
N ILE A 33 14.28 -6.89 -2.24
CA ILE A 33 15.36 -7.82 -1.88
C ILE A 33 14.83 -9.26 -1.80
N PHE A 34 13.70 -9.48 -1.14
CA PHE A 34 13.23 -10.84 -0.84
C PHE A 34 12.20 -11.36 -1.85
N CYS A 35 11.45 -10.48 -2.52
CA CYS A 35 10.40 -10.88 -3.46
C CYS A 35 10.73 -10.55 -4.92
N ASN A 36 11.74 -9.69 -5.17
CA ASN A 36 12.13 -9.20 -6.49
C ASN A 36 10.95 -8.75 -7.38
N VAL A 37 9.98 -8.04 -6.77
CA VAL A 37 8.82 -7.50 -7.49
C VAL A 37 9.21 -6.44 -8.50
N ASP A 38 8.38 -6.26 -9.53
CA ASP A 38 8.62 -5.27 -10.57
C ASP A 38 8.23 -3.85 -10.11
N ALA A 39 7.21 -3.73 -9.25
CA ALA A 39 6.81 -2.47 -8.64
C ALA A 39 6.23 -2.64 -7.23
N VAL A 40 6.15 -1.51 -6.52
CA VAL A 40 5.40 -1.37 -5.27
C VAL A 40 4.28 -0.35 -5.47
N LYS A 41 3.15 -0.51 -4.76
CA LYS A 41 2.01 0.40 -4.82
C LYS A 41 1.57 0.83 -3.43
N PHE A 42 1.30 2.13 -3.29
CA PHE A 42 0.84 2.78 -2.07
C PHE A 42 -0.56 3.35 -2.26
N GLN A 43 -1.28 3.56 -1.16
CA GLN A 43 -2.58 4.21 -1.18
C GLN A 43 -2.45 5.67 -0.73
N LYS A 44 -2.69 6.60 -1.65
CA LYS A 44 -2.86 8.02 -1.32
C LYS A 44 -4.30 8.23 -0.86
N ARG A 45 -4.48 8.72 0.37
CA ARG A 45 -5.81 8.97 0.95
C ARG A 45 -5.88 10.37 1.57
N ASN A 46 -7.03 11.01 1.43
CA ASN A 46 -7.43 12.17 2.22
C ASN A 46 -8.75 11.82 2.92
N ASN A 47 -8.70 11.42 4.18
CA ASN A 47 -9.88 10.92 4.89
C ASN A 47 -11.00 11.98 5.01
N LYS A 48 -10.67 13.27 4.96
CA LYS A 48 -11.67 14.35 4.98
C LYS A 48 -12.48 14.45 3.69
N GLU A 49 -11.89 14.04 2.57
CA GLU A 49 -12.56 13.97 1.27
C GLU A 49 -13.20 12.59 1.03
N LEU A 50 -12.61 11.55 1.59
CA LEU A 50 -13.01 10.16 1.37
C LEU A 50 -14.25 9.75 2.17
N LEU A 51 -14.42 10.32 3.38
CA LEU A 51 -15.48 9.93 4.32
C LEU A 51 -16.53 11.03 4.42
N THR A 52 -17.78 10.66 4.74
CA THR A 52 -18.76 11.65 5.16
C THR A 52 -18.31 12.31 6.46
N ARG A 53 -18.83 13.51 6.74
CA ARG A 53 -18.53 14.21 7.98
C ARG A 53 -18.85 13.37 9.22
N GLU A 54 -19.94 12.61 9.18
CA GLU A 54 -20.32 11.71 10.26
C GLU A 54 -19.29 10.59 10.42
N GLN A 55 -18.97 9.87 9.35
CA GLN A 55 -17.98 8.77 9.37
C GLN A 55 -16.59 9.22 9.82
N TYR A 56 -16.14 10.41 9.41
CA TYR A 56 -14.84 10.95 9.80
C TYR A 56 -14.73 11.24 11.30
N ASN A 57 -15.84 11.65 11.93
CA ASN A 57 -15.87 12.01 13.35
C ASN A 57 -16.23 10.81 14.26
N MET A 58 -16.56 9.65 13.69
CA MET A 58 -16.77 8.45 14.48
C MET A 58 -15.45 7.96 15.11
N PRO A 59 -15.49 7.37 16.31
CA PRO A 59 -14.34 6.68 16.88
C PRO A 59 -13.82 5.64 15.89
N HIS A 60 -12.50 5.50 15.81
CA HIS A 60 -11.91 4.47 14.96
C HIS A 60 -12.39 3.08 15.45
N PRO A 61 -12.82 2.18 14.55
CA PRO A 61 -13.40 0.89 14.94
C PRO A 61 -12.41 -0.02 15.69
N ASN A 62 -11.11 0.25 15.58
CA ASN A 62 -10.07 -0.31 16.44
C ASN A 62 -9.32 0.85 17.13
N PRO A 63 -9.54 1.09 18.44
CA PRO A 63 -8.89 2.17 19.17
C PRO A 63 -7.37 2.01 19.27
#